data_AF-A0A961HAN5-F1
#
_entry.id   AF-A0A961HAN5-F1
#
_cell.length_a   1.000
_cell.length_b   1.000
_cell.length_c   1.000
_cell.angle_alpha   90.00
_cell.angle_beta   90.00
_cell.angle_gamma   90.00
#
_symmetry.space_group_name_H-M   'P 1'
#
loop_
_entity.id
_entity.type
_entity.pdbx_description
1 polymer ?
#
loop_
_entity_poly.entity_id
_entity_poly.type
_entity_poly.pdbx_seq_one_letter_code
_entity_poly.pdbx_strand_id
1 'polypeptide(L)'
;MLEVAEVGNQVGKEEYNAAIPDLRVGLINAQYDLRHANFPVIIWIAGDDRLAANELVNRLNEWMDSRYADTRVFADPTDEEDQRPHLYPLWRSRPPKSRAAFFVGGLMRAA
;
A
#
# COMPACT_ATOMS: atom_id res chain seq x y z
N MET A 1 12.70 -18.97 0.67
CA MET A 1 11.94 -17.83 0.07
C MET A 1 12.35 -16.50 0.68
N LEU A 2 12.49 -16.42 2.02
CA LEU A 2 13.07 -15.26 2.70
C LEU A 2 14.60 -15.21 2.60
N GLU A 3 15.28 -16.35 2.38
CA GLU A 3 16.75 -16.37 2.24
C GLU A 3 17.24 -15.56 1.01
N VAL A 4 16.38 -15.34 0.00
CA VAL A 4 16.70 -14.49 -1.17
C VAL A 4 16.56 -13.00 -0.84
N ALA A 5 15.77 -12.64 0.17
CA ALA A 5 15.67 -11.25 0.64
C ALA A 5 16.91 -10.84 1.44
N GLU A 6 17.65 -11.79 2.01
CA GLU A 6 18.90 -11.56 2.73
C GLU A 6 20.11 -11.31 1.81
N VAL A 7 19.92 -11.36 0.49
CA VAL A 7 21.00 -11.22 -0.53
C VAL A 7 21.64 -9.82 -0.52
N GLY A 8 21.15 -8.88 0.29
CA GLY A 8 21.80 -7.59 0.49
C GLY A 8 21.73 -6.70 -0.75
N ASN A 9 20.72 -6.91 -1.60
CA ASN A 9 20.50 -6.09 -2.78
C ASN A 9 20.34 -4.63 -2.36
N GLN A 10 21.23 -3.77 -2.84
CA GLN A 10 21.24 -2.35 -2.55
C GLN A 10 21.23 -1.58 -3.86
N VAL A 11 20.47 -0.49 -3.88
CA VAL A 11 20.49 0.48 -4.96
C VAL A 11 21.37 1.64 -4.52
N GLY A 12 22.35 2.00 -5.33
CA GLY A 12 23.22 3.14 -5.04
C GLY A 12 22.42 4.44 -5.03
N LYS A 13 22.83 5.42 -4.21
CA LYS A 13 22.12 6.70 -4.09
C LYS A 13 21.96 7.43 -5.43
N GLU A 14 22.99 7.40 -6.27
CA GLU A 14 22.97 8.02 -7.60
C GLU A 14 21.98 7.32 -8.53
N GLU A 15 22.00 5.99 -8.57
CA GLU A 15 21.07 5.16 -9.36
C GLU A 15 19.62 5.37 -8.90
N TYR A 16 19.38 5.37 -7.58
CA TYR A 16 18.07 5.65 -7.01
C TYR A 16 17.53 7.03 -7.44
N ASN A 17 18.36 8.07 -7.32
CA ASN A 17 17.97 9.43 -7.70
C ASN A 17 17.75 9.56 -9.21
N ALA A 18 18.51 8.83 -10.03
CA ALA A 18 18.34 8.80 -11.48
C ALA A 18 17.03 8.10 -11.88
N ALA A 19 16.59 7.08 -11.15
CA ALA A 19 15.36 6.33 -11.44
C ALA A 19 14.07 7.03 -10.98
N ILE A 20 14.14 7.88 -9.95
CA ILE A 20 12.96 8.54 -9.35
C ILE A 20 12.05 9.25 -10.38
N PRO A 21 12.57 10.10 -11.31
CA PRO A 21 11.71 10.86 -12.21
C PRO A 21 10.81 9.95 -13.06
N ASP A 22 11.38 8.91 -13.66
CA ASP A 22 10.66 8.00 -14.55
C ASP A 22 9.66 7.13 -13.77
N LEU A 23 10.05 6.64 -12.60
CA LEU A 23 9.15 5.88 -11.73
C LEU A 23 7.97 6.73 -11.25
N ARG A 24 8.20 8.00 -10.92
CA ARG A 24 7.14 8.91 -10.51
C ARG A 24 6.16 9.19 -11.64
N VAL A 25 6.66 9.45 -12.86
CA VAL A 25 5.81 9.65 -14.04
C VAL A 25 5.01 8.38 -14.33
N GLY A 26 5.65 7.21 -14.29
CA GLY A 26 4.99 5.92 -14.48
C GLY A 26 3.86 5.69 -13.46
N LEU A 27 4.10 6.00 -12.19
CA LEU A 27 3.11 5.85 -11.13
C LEU A 27 1.89 6.78 -11.33
N ILE A 28 2.13 8.04 -11.72
CA ILE A 28 1.05 8.99 -12.02
C ILE A 28 0.23 8.52 -13.22
N ASN A 29 0.89 8.08 -14.30
CA ASN A 29 0.21 7.56 -15.49
C ASN A 29 -0.65 6.34 -15.15
N ALA A 30 -0.12 5.40 -14.36
CA ALA A 30 -0.87 4.25 -13.88
C ALA A 30 -2.11 4.66 -13.05
N GLN A 31 -2.00 5.72 -12.25
CA GLN A 31 -3.14 6.29 -11.52
C GLN A 31 -4.20 6.89 -12.47
N TYR A 32 -3.76 7.56 -13.53
CA TYR A 32 -4.67 8.10 -14.56
C TYR A 32 -5.36 6.98 -15.34
N ASP A 33 -4.66 5.90 -15.67
CA ASP A 33 -5.26 4.73 -16.33
C ASP A 33 -6.28 4.07 -15.41
N LEU A 34 -5.94 3.89 -14.13
CA LEU A 34 -6.85 3.35 -13.12
C LEU A 34 -8.14 4.16 -13.02
N ARG A 35 -8.08 5.49 -13.16
CA ARG A 35 -9.28 6.36 -13.14
C ARG A 35 -10.31 5.98 -14.21
N HIS A 36 -9.89 5.38 -15.32
CA HIS A 36 -10.77 4.94 -16.40
C HIS A 36 -11.11 3.45 -16.33
N ALA A 37 -10.47 2.70 -15.42
CA ALA A 37 -10.69 1.29 -15.25
C ALA A 37 -11.99 1.01 -14.47
N ASN A 38 -12.63 -0.13 -14.76
CA ASN A 38 -13.86 -0.56 -14.09
C ASN A 38 -13.60 -1.45 -12.84
N PHE A 39 -12.37 -1.43 -12.33
CA PHE A 39 -11.93 -2.19 -11.16
C PHE A 39 -11.15 -1.29 -10.18
N PRO A 40 -11.13 -1.63 -8.88
CA PRO A 40 -10.23 -1.02 -7.91
C PRO A 40 -8.85 -1.69 -7.86
N VAL A 41 -7.86 -0.99 -7.33
CA VAL A 41 -6.56 -1.58 -6.97
C VAL A 41 -6.35 -1.51 -5.47
N ILE A 42 -5.91 -2.61 -4.87
CA ILE A 42 -5.49 -2.67 -3.47
C ILE A 42 -4.01 -3.03 -3.46
N ILE A 43 -3.20 -2.22 -2.80
CA ILE A 43 -1.78 -2.49 -2.56
C ILE A 43 -1.65 -2.76 -1.06
N TRP A 44 -1.30 -4.00 -0.71
CA TRP A 44 -1.11 -4.39 0.68
C TRP A 44 0.37 -4.29 1.05
N ILE A 45 0.67 -3.41 1.99
CA ILE A 45 2.01 -3.19 2.53
C ILE A 45 2.08 -3.89 3.89
N ALA A 46 2.66 -5.09 3.87
CA ALA A 46 2.86 -5.94 5.04
C ALA A 46 4.35 -6.24 5.23
N GLY A 47 4.78 -6.25 6.48
CA GLY A 47 6.17 -6.49 6.87
C GLY A 47 6.38 -6.18 8.34
N ASP A 48 7.48 -6.69 8.90
CA ASP A 48 7.86 -6.42 10.29
C ASP A 48 8.46 -5.01 10.46
N ASP A 49 9.14 -4.50 9.42
CA ASP A 49 9.66 -3.14 9.40
C ASP A 49 8.54 -2.11 9.19
N ARG A 50 8.00 -1.64 10.31
CA ARG A 50 6.96 -0.61 10.35
C ARG A 50 7.47 0.75 9.89
N LEU A 51 8.77 1.04 10.02
CA LEU A 51 9.34 2.32 9.62
C LEU A 51 9.39 2.40 8.09
N ALA A 52 9.95 1.37 7.44
CA ALA A 52 10.01 1.28 5.99
C ALA A 52 8.60 1.25 5.36
N ALA A 53 7.65 0.53 5.97
CA ALA A 53 6.26 0.54 5.52
C ALA A 53 5.65 1.94 5.55
N ASN A 54 5.85 2.69 6.65
CA ASN A 54 5.36 4.06 6.76
C ASN A 54 6.03 5.01 5.76
N GLU A 55 7.34 4.88 5.56
CA GLU A 55 8.06 5.71 4.59
C GLU A 55 7.55 5.48 3.17
N LEU A 56 7.32 4.22 2.79
CA LEU A 56 6.76 3.86 1.48
C LEU A 56 5.36 4.46 1.30
N VAL A 57 4.48 4.31 2.31
CA VAL A 57 3.13 4.87 2.28
C VAL A 57 3.16 6.39 2.13
N ASN A 58 4.02 7.07 2.89
CA ASN A 58 4.16 8.53 2.78
C ASN A 58 4.61 8.94 1.38
N ARG A 59 5.61 8.24 0.81
CA ARG A 59 6.10 8.50 -0.54
C ARG A 59 5.03 8.31 -1.61
N LEU A 60 4.21 7.26 -1.48
CA LEU A 60 3.08 7.02 -2.37
C LEU A 60 2.04 8.14 -2.28
N ASN A 61 1.70 8.58 -1.06
CA ASN A 61 0.77 9.70 -0.84
C ASN A 61 1.33 11.04 -1.33
N GLU A 62 2.64 11.27 -1.29
CA GLU A 62 3.29 12.47 -1.82
C GLU A 62 3.27 12.51 -3.35
N TRP A 63 3.38 11.35 -4.01
CA TRP A 63 3.51 11.28 -5.47
C TRP A 63 2.17 11.16 -6.18
N MET A 64 1.21 10.47 -5.57
CA MET A 64 -0.10 10.20 -6.15
C MET A 64 -1.14 11.24 -5.75
N ASP A 65 -2.16 11.41 -6.59
CA ASP A 65 -3.30 12.27 -6.29
C ASP A 65 -4.19 11.64 -5.20
N SER A 66 -4.22 12.27 -4.02
CA SER A 66 -4.98 11.82 -2.86
C SER A 66 -6.51 11.77 -3.08
N ARG A 67 -7.02 12.38 -4.15
CA ARG A 67 -8.45 12.29 -4.49
C ARG A 67 -8.85 10.90 -4.99
N TYR A 68 -7.90 10.11 -5.48
CA TYR A 68 -8.13 8.80 -6.10
C TYR A 68 -7.38 7.66 -5.40
N ALA A 69 -6.71 7.94 -4.29
CA ALA A 69 -6.00 6.96 -3.48
C ALA A 69 -6.28 7.20 -1.99
N ASP A 70 -6.60 6.15 -1.26
CA ASP A 70 -6.85 6.20 0.18
C ASP A 70 -5.90 5.29 0.95
N THR A 71 -5.38 5.73 2.08
CA THR A 71 -4.60 4.88 2.99
C THR A 71 -5.50 4.29 4.06
N ARG A 72 -5.45 2.97 4.28
CA ARG A 72 -6.20 2.25 5.32
C ARG A 72 -5.21 1.50 6.21
N VAL A 73 -5.22 1.85 7.49
CA VAL A 73 -4.33 1.27 8.49
C VAL A 73 -5.14 0.25 9.30
N PHE A 74 -4.68 -0.99 9.31
CA PHE A 74 -5.25 -2.06 10.13
C PHE A 74 -4.42 -2.20 11.40
N ALA A 75 -5.03 -1.81 12.52
CA ALA A 75 -4.49 -1.96 13.86
C ALA A 75 -5.17 -3.14 14.57
N ASP A 76 -5.05 -3.20 15.90
CA ASP A 76 -5.80 -4.18 16.69
C ASP A 76 -7.31 -3.90 16.58
N PRO A 77 -8.16 -4.94 16.48
CA PRO A 77 -9.60 -4.77 16.33
C PRO A 77 -10.22 -3.96 17.46
N THR A 78 -11.25 -3.19 17.12
CA THR A 78 -12.11 -2.53 18.12
C THR A 78 -13.13 -3.51 18.71
N ASP A 79 -13.72 -3.18 19.86
CA ASP A 79 -14.78 -3.97 20.49
C ASP A 79 -15.97 -4.28 19.56
N GLU A 80 -16.26 -3.38 18.60
CA GLU A 80 -17.29 -3.63 17.57
C GLU A 80 -16.81 -4.68 16.58
N GLU A 81 -15.57 -4.58 16.11
CA GLU A 81 -15.00 -5.48 15.11
C GLU A 81 -14.80 -6.90 15.65
N ASP A 82 -14.48 -7.04 16.93
CA ASP A 82 -14.36 -8.35 17.61
C ASP A 82 -15.69 -9.11 17.70
N GLN A 83 -16.82 -8.40 17.62
CA GLN A 83 -18.16 -9.01 17.58
C GLN A 83 -18.60 -9.35 16.15
N ARG A 84 -17.73 -9.18 15.16
CA ARG A 84 -17.99 -9.45 13.74
C ARG A 84 -17.08 -10.56 13.22
N PRO A 85 -17.41 -11.15 12.07
CA PRO A 85 -16.50 -12.10 11.42
C PRO A 85 -15.14 -11.44 11.14
N HIS A 86 -14.06 -12.21 11.25
CA HIS A 86 -12.67 -11.72 11.14
C HIS A 86 -12.39 -10.81 9.92
N LEU A 87 -13.00 -11.08 8.77
CA LEU A 87 -12.81 -10.29 7.54
C LEU A 87 -13.70 -9.03 7.45
N TYR A 88 -14.51 -8.74 8.46
CA TYR A 88 -15.43 -7.60 8.45
C TYR A 88 -14.74 -6.25 8.17
N PRO A 89 -13.60 -5.90 8.81
CA PRO A 89 -12.92 -4.63 8.54
C PRO A 89 -12.40 -4.54 7.09
N LEU A 90 -11.98 -5.68 6.52
CA LEU A 90 -11.51 -5.76 5.13
C LEU A 90 -12.66 -5.44 4.16
N TRP A 91 -13.82 -6.05 4.37
CA TRP A 91 -15.01 -5.82 3.52
C TRP A 91 -15.47 -4.37 3.57
N ARG A 92 -15.42 -3.74 4.75
CA ARG A 92 -15.76 -2.32 4.95
C ARG A 92 -14.75 -1.37 4.29
N SER A 93 -13.50 -1.81 4.10
CA SER A 93 -12.40 -0.97 3.65
C SER A 93 -12.16 -0.98 2.14
N ARG A 94 -12.92 -1.74 1.36
CA ARG A 94 -12.70 -1.83 -0.09
C ARG A 94 -12.85 -0.47 -0.78
N PRO A 95 -11.88 -0.05 -1.61
CA PRO A 95 -12.06 1.13 -2.44
C PRO A 95 -13.12 0.86 -3.51
N PRO A 96 -13.88 1.89 -3.94
CA PRO A 96 -14.75 1.79 -5.10
C PRO A 96 -13.89 1.64 -6.38
N LYS A 97 -14.56 1.33 -7.49
CA LYS A 97 -13.90 1.23 -8.80
C LYS A 97 -13.12 2.51 -9.12
N SER A 98 -12.06 2.34 -9.91
CA SER A 98 -11.24 3.44 -10.40
C SER A 98 -10.45 4.20 -9.33
N ARG A 99 -10.31 3.61 -8.13
CA ARG A 99 -9.49 4.12 -7.03
C ARG A 99 -8.50 3.07 -6.56
N ALA A 100 -7.41 3.57 -5.98
CA ALA A 100 -6.44 2.76 -5.27
C ALA A 100 -6.69 2.83 -3.75
N ALA A 101 -6.31 1.78 -3.03
CA ALA A 101 -6.13 1.86 -1.58
C ALA A 101 -4.82 1.18 -1.15
N PHE A 102 -4.11 1.83 -0.23
CA PHE A 102 -2.92 1.28 0.43
C PHE A 102 -3.36 0.68 1.76
N PHE A 103 -3.28 -0.64 1.88
CA PHE A 103 -3.60 -1.35 3.12
C PHE A 103 -2.31 -1.55 3.90
N VAL A 104 -2.24 -1.01 5.11
CA VAL A 104 -1.02 -0.98 5.92
C VAL A 104 -1.24 -1.78 7.19
N GLY A 105 -0.26 -2.63 7.53
CA GLY A 105 -0.32 -3.49 8.70
C GLY A 105 -0.98 -4.83 8.39
N GLY A 106 -1.42 -5.52 9.43
CA GLY A 106 -1.88 -6.89 9.33
C GLY A 106 -3.21 -7.09 10.02
N LEU A 107 -4.21 -7.50 9.23
CA LEU A 107 -5.38 -8.23 9.74
C LEU A 107 -4.99 -9.66 10.18
N MET A 108 -3.90 -10.19 9.63
CA MET A 108 -3.35 -11.51 9.92
C MET A 108 -2.29 -11.45 11.05
N ARG A 109 -2.60 -10.77 12.16
CA ARG A 109 -2.00 -11.17 13.43
C ARG A 109 -2.70 -12.47 13.80
N ALA A 110 -2.11 -13.58 13.35
CA ALA A 110 -2.63 -14.91 13.64
C ALA A 110 -2.79 -15.07 15.16
N ALA A 111 -3.91 -15.70 15.52
CA ALA A 111 -4.23 -16.19 16.86
C ALA A 111 -3.09 -16.99 17.50
#